data_AF-A0A2P2IDI0-F1
#
_entry.id   AF-A0A2P2IDI0-F1
#
_cell.length_a   1.000
_cell.length_b   1.000
_cell.length_c   1.000
_cell.angle_alpha   90.00
_cell.angle_beta   90.00
_cell.angle_gamma   90.00
#
_symmetry.space_group_name_H-M   'P 1'
#
loop_
_entity.id
_entity.type
_entity.pdbx_description
1 polymer ?
#
loop_
_entity_poly.entity_id
_entity_poly.type
_entity_poly.pdbx_seq_one_letter_code
_entity_poly.pdbx_strand_id
1 'polypeptide(L)'
;LPRFTDIMALFNEDGLKKKLEDLNLSQQSIQTLSLWLIHHKKHAHTVVNVWMRELMKVSDPRKLTFMYLANDVIQNSKKKGPEYNKEFGKRLPTVFEHLGAVRLDDKSKRGLQRLIALWEE
;
A
#
# COMPACT_ATOMS: atom_id res chain seq x y z
N LEU A 1 -18.17 -5.47 3.70
CA LEU A 1 -18.00 -4.10 4.23
C LEU A 1 -17.12 -4.17 5.48
N PRO A 2 -16.15 -3.27 5.68
CA PRO A 2 -15.41 -3.20 6.95
C PRO A 2 -16.39 -2.99 8.10
N ARG A 3 -16.18 -3.63 9.26
CA ARG A 3 -17.02 -3.38 10.43
C ARG A 3 -16.80 -1.94 10.88
N PHE A 4 -17.86 -1.26 11.31
CA PHE A 4 -17.81 0.14 11.78
C PHE A 4 -16.73 0.36 12.85
N THR A 5 -16.46 -0.66 13.67
CA THR A 5 -15.41 -0.70 14.68
C THR A 5 -14.01 -0.59 14.12
N ASP A 6 -13.75 -1.11 12.92
CA ASP A 6 -12.42 -1.04 12.30
C ASP A 6 -12.05 0.40 11.92
N ILE A 7 -13.05 1.22 11.54
CA ILE A 7 -12.85 2.62 11.14
C ILE A 7 -12.54 3.51 12.36
N MET A 8 -13.06 3.17 13.55
CA MET A 8 -12.85 3.93 14.79
C MET A 8 -11.60 3.54 15.59
N ALA A 9 -10.86 2.50 15.17
CA ALA A 9 -9.67 2.07 15.88
C ALA A 9 -8.57 3.15 15.80
N LEU A 10 -8.04 3.57 16.96
CA LEU A 10 -6.90 4.49 17.05
C LEU A 10 -5.69 3.94 16.29
N PHE A 11 -5.04 4.80 15.52
CA PHE A 11 -3.82 4.44 14.79
C PHE A 11 -2.68 4.06 15.74
N ASN A 12 -2.03 2.94 15.46
CA ASN A 12 -0.72 2.57 16.01
C ASN A 12 0.02 1.64 15.02
N GLU A 13 1.35 1.58 15.11
CA GLU A 13 2.16 0.82 14.15
C GLU A 13 1.88 -0.70 14.20
N ASP A 14 1.67 -1.28 15.37
CA ASP A 14 1.45 -2.73 15.47
C ASP A 14 0.09 -3.16 14.89
N GLY A 15 -0.94 -2.32 15.08
CA GLY A 15 -2.22 -2.48 14.41
C GLY A 15 -2.10 -2.39 12.89
N LEU A 16 -1.25 -1.50 12.38
CA LEU A 16 -0.95 -1.43 10.94
C LEU A 16 -0.22 -2.69 10.45
N LYS A 17 0.82 -3.16 11.16
CA LYS A 17 1.54 -4.39 10.80
C LYS A 17 0.59 -5.58 10.71
N LYS A 18 -0.26 -5.77 11.72
CA LYS A 18 -1.26 -6.84 11.70
C LYS A 18 -2.22 -6.74 10.51
N LYS A 19 -2.70 -5.54 10.19
CA LYS A 19 -3.53 -5.32 9.00
C LYS A 19 -2.78 -5.62 7.69
N LEU A 20 -1.48 -5.35 7.61
CA LEU A 20 -0.63 -5.71 6.47
C LEU A 20 -0.33 -7.22 6.41
N GLU A 21 -0.24 -7.89 7.55
CA GLU A 21 -0.13 -9.35 7.62
C GLU A 21 -1.39 -10.02 7.06
N ASP A 22 -2.57 -9.53 7.42
CA ASP A 22 -3.88 -10.02 6.96
C ASP A 22 -4.22 -9.63 5.51
N LEU A 23 -3.44 -8.72 4.91
CA LEU A 23 -3.66 -8.23 3.55
C LEU A 23 -3.48 -9.34 2.51
N ASN A 24 -4.46 -9.48 1.62
CA ASN A 24 -4.47 -10.44 0.51
C ASN A 24 -4.90 -9.80 -0.82
N LEU A 25 -4.83 -10.57 -1.91
CA LEU A 25 -5.08 -10.11 -3.28
C LEU A 25 -6.54 -9.77 -3.59
N SER A 26 -7.50 -10.04 -2.69
CA SER A 26 -8.90 -9.71 -2.94
C SER A 26 -9.10 -8.19 -2.93
N GLN A 27 -9.91 -7.70 -3.86
CA GLN A 27 -10.27 -6.28 -3.93
C GLN A 27 -10.87 -5.78 -2.61
N GLN A 28 -11.70 -6.59 -1.95
CA GLN A 28 -12.30 -6.23 -0.67
C GLN A 28 -11.24 -6.02 0.44
N SER A 29 -10.22 -6.90 0.52
CA SER A 29 -9.14 -6.76 1.52
C SER A 29 -8.37 -5.45 1.30
N ILE A 30 -7.99 -5.18 0.04
CA ILE A 30 -7.25 -3.99 -0.36
C ILE A 30 -8.05 -2.71 -0.07
N GLN A 31 -9.31 -2.64 -0.53
CA GLN A 31 -10.16 -1.46 -0.35
C GLN A 31 -10.48 -1.19 1.12
N THR A 32 -10.71 -2.25 1.90
CA THR A 32 -10.96 -2.13 3.35
C THR A 32 -9.79 -1.49 4.07
N LEU A 33 -8.56 -1.96 3.80
CA LEU A 33 -7.38 -1.38 4.40
C LEU A 33 -7.10 0.03 3.86
N SER A 34 -7.25 0.25 2.55
CA SER A 34 -7.08 1.57 1.92
C SER A 34 -7.98 2.64 2.57
N LEU A 35 -9.27 2.35 2.76
CA LEU A 35 -10.20 3.27 3.44
C LEU A 35 -9.76 3.59 4.87
N TRP A 36 -9.30 2.59 5.61
CA TRP A 36 -8.78 2.77 6.96
C TRP A 36 -7.53 3.67 6.98
N LEU A 37 -6.61 3.47 6.02
CA LEU A 37 -5.43 4.31 5.85
C LEU A 37 -5.80 5.75 5.48
N ILE A 38 -6.72 5.95 4.54
CA ILE A 38 -7.17 7.28 4.11
C ILE A 38 -7.82 8.03 5.28
N HIS A 39 -8.59 7.35 6.12
CA HIS A 39 -9.13 7.95 7.36
C HIS A 39 -8.00 8.46 8.27
N HIS A 40 -6.92 7.68 8.40
CA HIS A 40 -5.75 7.99 9.23
C HIS A 40 -4.66 8.77 8.48
N LYS A 41 -4.98 9.54 7.43
CA LYS A 41 -4.00 10.26 6.59
C LYS A 41 -3.06 11.21 7.35
N LYS A 42 -3.43 11.67 8.55
CA LYS A 42 -2.54 12.45 9.44
C LYS A 42 -1.27 11.67 9.82
N HIS A 43 -1.30 10.34 9.72
CA HIS A 43 -0.20 9.43 9.99
C HIS A 43 0.47 8.90 8.71
N ALA A 44 0.24 9.53 7.54
CA ALA A 44 0.74 9.04 6.25
C ALA A 44 2.24 8.75 6.24
N HIS A 45 3.06 9.60 6.89
CA HIS A 45 4.50 9.40 6.99
C HIS A 45 4.84 8.05 7.65
N THR A 46 4.27 7.79 8.83
CA THR A 46 4.46 6.53 9.56
C THR A 46 3.91 5.35 8.76
N VAL A 47 2.71 5.48 8.19
CA VAL A 47 2.08 4.45 7.39
C VAL A 47 2.98 4.01 6.24
N VAL A 48 3.48 4.96 5.44
CA VAL A 48 4.27 4.65 4.24
C VAL A 48 5.63 4.04 4.64
N ASN A 49 6.25 4.53 5.72
CA ASN A 49 7.50 3.92 6.21
C ASN A 49 7.29 2.47 6.69
N VAL A 50 6.21 2.18 7.41
CA VAL A 50 5.87 0.81 7.84
C VAL A 50 5.56 -0.06 6.63
N TRP A 51 4.73 0.43 5.70
CA TRP A 51 4.40 -0.28 4.45
C TRP A 51 5.66 -0.66 3.67
N MET A 52 6.60 0.26 3.48
CA MET A 52 7.85 0.00 2.76
C MET A 52 8.68 -1.07 3.48
N ARG A 53 8.86 -0.92 4.81
CA ARG A 53 9.64 -1.85 5.63
C ARG A 53 9.07 -3.26 5.60
N GLU A 54 7.75 -3.40 5.64
CA GLU A 54 7.10 -4.72 5.56
C GLU A 54 7.11 -5.26 4.12
N LEU A 55 6.93 -4.43 3.08
CA LEU A 55 7.06 -4.83 1.67
C LEU A 55 8.43 -5.46 1.39
N MET A 56 9.50 -4.88 1.94
CA MET A 56 10.86 -5.39 1.75
C MET A 56 11.10 -6.76 2.40
N LYS A 57 10.29 -7.15 3.39
CA LYS A 57 10.41 -8.42 4.13
C LYS A 57 9.53 -9.54 3.59
N VAL A 58 8.35 -9.22 3.05
CA VAL A 58 7.40 -10.24 2.60
C VAL A 58 7.92 -11.01 1.38
N SER A 59 7.39 -12.22 1.16
CA SER A 59 7.73 -13.02 -0.02
C SER A 59 7.36 -12.31 -1.33
N ASP A 60 8.08 -12.62 -2.40
CA ASP A 60 7.94 -11.97 -3.72
C ASP A 60 6.49 -11.92 -4.25
N PRO A 61 5.67 -12.99 -4.14
CA PRO A 61 4.27 -12.94 -4.56
C PRO A 61 3.40 -11.94 -3.78
N ARG A 62 3.76 -11.65 -2.51
CA ARG A 62 3.00 -10.69 -1.67
C ARG A 62 3.36 -9.24 -1.96
N LYS A 63 4.54 -8.97 -2.52
CA LYS A 63 4.99 -7.61 -2.86
C LYS A 63 4.02 -6.90 -3.81
N LEU A 64 3.46 -7.63 -4.79
CA LEU A 64 2.45 -7.09 -5.70
C LEU A 64 1.17 -6.64 -4.96
N THR A 65 0.71 -7.41 -3.96
CA THR A 65 -0.45 -7.03 -3.14
C THR A 65 -0.23 -5.71 -2.41
N PHE A 66 0.98 -5.50 -1.88
CA PHE A 66 1.36 -4.24 -1.23
C PHE A 66 1.37 -3.07 -2.20
N MET A 67 1.79 -3.30 -3.45
CA MET A 67 1.75 -2.28 -4.50
C MET A 67 0.33 -1.94 -4.94
N TYR A 68 -0.59 -2.92 -4.97
CA TYR A 68 -2.01 -2.64 -5.21
C TYR A 68 -2.64 -1.81 -4.09
N LEU A 69 -2.27 -2.07 -2.82
CA LEU A 69 -2.69 -1.21 -1.71
C LEU A 69 -2.18 0.22 -1.87
N ALA A 70 -0.90 0.41 -2.18
CA ALA A 70 -0.32 1.73 -2.39
C ALA A 70 -1.06 2.48 -3.52
N ASN A 71 -1.31 1.80 -4.65
CA ASN A 71 -2.06 2.38 -5.75
C ASN A 71 -3.49 2.80 -5.35
N ASP A 72 -4.24 1.92 -4.67
CA ASP A 72 -5.60 2.24 -4.25
C ASP A 72 -5.63 3.45 -3.29
N VAL A 73 -4.68 3.52 -2.35
CA VAL A 73 -4.55 4.67 -1.43
C VAL A 73 -4.23 5.96 -2.19
N ILE A 74 -3.22 5.95 -3.07
CA ILE A 74 -2.79 7.11 -3.88
C ILE A 74 -3.96 7.65 -4.71
N GLN A 75 -4.70 6.76 -5.38
CA GLN A 75 -5.81 7.16 -6.24
C GLN A 75 -7.00 7.70 -5.44
N ASN A 76 -7.37 7.03 -4.34
CA ASN A 76 -8.55 7.39 -3.55
C ASN A 76 -8.30 8.53 -2.55
N SER A 77 -7.05 8.83 -2.19
CA SER A 77 -6.73 9.93 -1.27
C SER A 77 -6.67 11.31 -1.94
N LYS A 78 -6.59 11.41 -3.28
CA LYS A 78 -6.37 12.68 -4.02
C LYS A 78 -7.34 13.80 -3.60
N LYS A 79 -8.63 13.48 -3.42
CA LYS A 79 -9.67 14.44 -3.00
C LYS A 79 -9.70 14.71 -1.50
N LYS A 80 -8.95 13.94 -0.69
CA LYS A 80 -8.91 14.04 0.77
C LYS A 80 -7.69 14.79 1.26
N GLY A 81 -6.60 14.82 0.48
CA GLY A 81 -5.42 15.63 0.76
C GLY A 81 -4.15 15.05 0.13
N PRO A 82 -3.04 15.81 0.14
CA PRO A 82 -1.81 15.45 -0.56
C PRO A 82 -0.89 14.53 0.27
N GLU A 83 -1.24 14.19 1.51
CA GLU A 83 -0.33 13.55 2.48
C GLU A 83 0.24 12.23 1.94
N TYR A 84 -0.61 11.34 1.44
CA TYR A 84 -0.16 10.07 0.88
C TYR A 84 0.63 10.23 -0.42
N ASN A 85 0.17 11.09 -1.34
CA ASN A 85 0.90 11.33 -2.59
C ASN A 85 2.33 11.83 -2.33
N LYS A 86 2.49 12.74 -1.36
CA LYS A 86 3.81 13.26 -0.95
C LYS A 86 4.68 12.17 -0.34
N GLU A 87 4.15 11.35 0.57
CA GLU A 87 4.94 10.35 1.28
C GLU A 87 5.28 9.14 0.39
N PHE A 88 4.34 8.65 -0.43
CA PHE A 88 4.64 7.60 -1.41
C PHE A 88 5.67 8.08 -2.45
N GLY A 89 5.56 9.31 -2.96
CA GLY A 89 6.52 9.86 -3.91
C GLY A 89 7.98 9.83 -3.41
N LYS A 90 8.19 9.96 -2.09
CA LYS A 90 9.53 9.88 -1.46
C LYS A 90 10.07 8.46 -1.30
N ARG A 91 9.25 7.43 -1.47
CA ARG A 91 9.58 6.04 -1.14
C ARG A 91 9.49 5.10 -2.34
N LEU A 92 8.61 5.40 -3.29
CA LEU A 92 8.42 4.62 -4.51
C LEU A 92 9.71 4.39 -5.30
N PRO A 93 10.63 5.36 -5.47
CA PRO A 93 11.90 5.10 -6.16
C PRO A 93 12.70 3.95 -5.54
N THR A 94 12.89 3.98 -4.21
CA THR A 94 13.59 2.93 -3.46
C THR A 94 12.85 1.59 -3.51
N VAL A 95 11.51 1.61 -3.49
CA VAL A 95 10.71 0.39 -3.63
C VAL A 95 10.87 -0.21 -5.02
N PHE A 96 10.82 0.60 -6.08
CA PHE A 96 11.01 0.11 -7.45
C PHE A 96 12.41 -0.46 -7.69
N GLU A 97 13.45 0.16 -7.13
CA GLU A 97 14.81 -0.39 -7.15
C GLU A 97 14.86 -1.77 -6.49
N HIS A 98 14.26 -1.91 -5.30
CA HIS A 98 14.15 -3.21 -4.62
C HIS A 98 13.37 -4.24 -5.45
N LEU A 99 12.23 -3.85 -6.05
CA LEU A 99 11.40 -4.71 -6.88
C LEU A 99 12.12 -5.17 -8.17
N GLY A 100 13.02 -4.33 -8.71
CA GLY A 100 13.86 -4.68 -9.85
C GLY A 100 14.98 -5.67 -9.51
N ALA A 101 15.45 -5.68 -8.26
CA ALA A 101 16.51 -6.57 -7.80
C ALA A 101 16.02 -7.97 -7.39
N VAL A 102 14.73 -8.14 -7.08
CA VAL A 102 14.15 -9.43 -6.67
C VAL A 102 13.58 -10.23 -7.85
N ARG A 103 13.53 -11.56 -7.72
CA ARG A 103 13.01 -12.44 -8.77
C ARG A 103 11.49 -12.56 -8.70
N LEU A 104 10.80 -11.57 -9.24
CA LEU A 104 9.35 -11.62 -9.39
C LEU A 104 8.93 -12.63 -10.47
N ASP A 105 7.83 -13.35 -10.22
CA ASP A 105 7.17 -14.17 -11.23
C ASP A 105 6.54 -13.29 -12.34
N ASP A 106 6.24 -13.88 -13.49
CA ASP A 106 5.75 -13.13 -14.65
C ASP A 106 4.38 -12.46 -14.41
N LYS A 107 3.53 -13.04 -13.56
CA LYS A 107 2.24 -12.44 -13.21
C LYS A 107 2.47 -11.18 -12.37
N SER A 108 3.38 -11.26 -11.39
CA SER A 108 3.76 -10.14 -10.53
C SER A 108 4.41 -9.02 -11.34
N LYS A 109 5.33 -9.34 -12.26
CA LYS A 109 5.95 -8.36 -13.17
C LYS A 109 4.92 -7.64 -14.04
N ARG A 110 4.02 -8.38 -14.70
CA ARG A 110 2.97 -7.77 -15.53
C ARG A 110 2.04 -6.88 -14.71
N GLY A 111 1.73 -7.26 -13.48
CA GLY A 111 0.94 -6.45 -12.56
C GLY A 111 1.62 -5.11 -12.24
N LEU A 112 2.92 -5.13 -11.92
CA LEU A 112 3.70 -3.92 -11.68
C LEU A 112 3.83 -3.03 -12.91
N GLN A 113 4.08 -3.62 -14.08
CA GLN A 113 4.16 -2.87 -15.35
C GLN A 113 2.86 -2.12 -15.64
N ARG A 114 1.71 -2.77 -15.41
CA ARG A 114 0.40 -2.11 -15.54
C ARG A 114 0.23 -0.97 -14.54
N LEU A 115 0.65 -1.15 -13.29
CA LEU A 115 0.59 -0.07 -12.30
C LEU A 115 1.43 1.14 -12.69
N ILE A 116 2.65 0.91 -13.18
CA ILE A 116 3.55 1.98 -13.64
C ILE A 116 2.94 2.72 -14.83
N ALA A 117 2.44 2.00 -15.84
CA ALA A 117 1.80 2.60 -17.00
C ALA A 117 0.60 3.49 -16.61
N LEU A 118 -0.21 3.07 -15.64
CA LEU A 118 -1.34 3.86 -15.11
C LEU A 118 -0.93 5.10 -14.32
N TRP A 119 0.33 5.22 -13.90
CA TRP A 119 0.84 6.42 -13.21
C TRP A 119 1.53 7.40 -14.15
N GLU A 120 1.93 6.95 -15.34
CA GLU A 120 2.51 7.79 -16.40
C GLU A 120 1.46 8.48 -17.27
N GLU A 121 0.22 7.95 -17.30
CA GLU A 121 -0.97 8.59 -17.86
C GLU A 121 -1.51 9.73 -16.97
#